data_AF-A0A927JM04-F1
#
_entry.id   AF-A0A927JM04-F1
#
_cell.length_a   1.000
_cell.length_b   1.000
_cell.length_c   1.000
_cell.angle_alpha   90.00
_cell.angle_beta   90.00
_cell.angle_gamma   90.00
#
_symmetry.space_group_name_H-M   'P 1'
#
loop_
_entity.id
_entity.type
_entity.pdbx_description
1 polymer ?
#
loop_
_entity_poly.entity_id
_entity_poly.type
_entity_poly.pdbx_seq_one_letter_code
_entity_poly.pdbx_strand_id
1 'polypeptide(L)'
;MLANPSEYRIGAWLMEPVDEIFAAFGDSPTTLAREAGAKVQTVHAWRVTLRNIPTWRRAAVLAAVERLGLVLSPAALAYLGDTGAAPAE
;
A
#
# COMPACT_ATOMS: atom_id res chain seq x y z
N MET A 1 27.01 29.31 13.77
CA MET A 1 25.55 29.26 13.94
C MET A 1 24.92 30.05 12.82
N LEU A 2 24.17 29.38 11.96
CA LEU A 2 22.99 29.87 11.23
C LEU A 2 22.56 28.70 10.36
N ALA A 3 21.62 27.91 10.88
CA ALA A 3 20.89 26.93 10.10
C ALA A 3 20.22 27.67 8.95
N ASN A 4 20.50 27.28 7.72
CA ASN A 4 19.78 27.78 6.57
C ASN A 4 18.68 26.75 6.24
N PRO A 5 17.41 27.01 6.57
CA PRO A 5 16.32 26.10 6.32
C PRO A 5 15.96 26.18 4.83
N SER A 6 16.66 25.43 3.99
CA SER A 6 16.12 24.99 2.68
C SER A 6 15.01 23.94 2.88
N GLU A 7 14.21 24.13 3.92
CA GLU A 7 13.04 23.34 4.30
C GLU A 7 11.82 23.86 3.53
N TYR A 8 11.87 23.96 2.20
CA TYR A 8 10.64 24.20 1.46
C TYR A 8 10.66 23.57 0.05
N ARG A 9 9.80 22.54 -0.05
CA ARG A 9 9.06 22.11 -1.24
C ARG A 9 9.87 21.43 -2.35
N ILE A 10 10.22 20.17 -2.11
CA ILE A 10 9.74 19.19 -3.06
C ILE A 10 8.48 18.63 -2.40
N GLY A 11 7.34 19.17 -2.79
CA GLY A 11 6.09 18.44 -2.63
C GLY A 11 6.27 17.16 -3.43
N ALA A 12 6.81 16.13 -2.78
CA ALA A 12 6.48 14.78 -3.16
C ALA A 12 4.95 14.80 -3.15
N TRP A 13 4.37 14.77 -4.34
CA TRP A 13 3.00 14.35 -4.52
C TRP A 13 2.98 12.98 -3.85
N LEU A 14 2.67 12.95 -2.55
CA LEU A 14 2.63 11.75 -1.75
C LEU A 14 1.45 10.99 -2.33
N MET A 15 1.76 10.15 -3.31
CA MET A 15 0.81 9.17 -3.81
C MET A 15 0.34 8.42 -2.58
N GLU A 16 -0.97 8.30 -2.41
CA GLU A 16 -1.49 7.58 -1.26
C GLU A 16 -0.91 6.16 -1.29
N PRO A 17 -0.48 5.61 -0.14
CA PRO A 17 0.14 4.29 -0.06
C PRO A 17 -0.65 3.21 -0.81
N VAL A 18 -1.98 3.30 -0.73
CA VAL A 18 -2.88 2.40 -1.45
C VAL A 18 -2.74 2.56 -2.97
N ASP A 19 -2.76 3.76 -3.52
CA ASP A 19 -2.59 3.94 -4.97
C ASP A 19 -1.21 3.49 -5.45
N GLU A 20 -0.16 3.73 -4.65
CA GLU A 20 1.20 3.29 -4.97
C GLU A 20 1.30 1.76 -5.02
N ILE A 21 0.70 1.08 -4.05
CA ILE A 21 0.61 -0.38 -4.05
C ILE A 21 -0.08 -0.84 -5.34
N PHE A 22 -1.24 -0.28 -5.68
CA PHE A 22 -1.95 -0.67 -6.90
C PHE A 22 -1.14 -0.39 -8.18
N ALA A 23 -0.43 0.73 -8.24
CA ALA A 23 0.47 1.05 -9.35
C ALA A 23 1.61 0.04 -9.47
N ALA A 24 2.19 -0.42 -8.36
CA ALA A 24 3.23 -1.45 -8.35
C ALA A 24 2.72 -2.82 -8.87
N PHE A 25 1.44 -3.13 -8.66
CA PHE A 25 0.78 -4.30 -9.24
C PHE A 25 0.32 -4.09 -10.71
N GLY A 26 0.77 -3.01 -11.36
CA GLY A 26 0.43 -2.68 -12.74
C GLY A 26 -1.00 -2.18 -12.92
N ASP A 27 -1.55 -1.50 -11.91
CA ASP A 27 -2.93 -0.99 -11.87
C ASP A 27 -4.01 -2.08 -12.00
N SER A 28 -3.64 -3.36 -11.86
CA SER A 28 -4.53 -4.51 -12.02
C SER A 28 -5.06 -5.01 -10.67
N PRO A 29 -6.33 -4.71 -10.31
CA PRO A 29 -6.93 -5.25 -9.08
C PRO A 29 -7.01 -6.78 -9.09
N THR A 30 -6.96 -7.41 -10.27
CA THR A 30 -7.00 -8.87 -10.44
C THR A 30 -5.73 -9.53 -9.92
N THR A 31 -4.55 -8.94 -10.19
CA THR A 31 -3.27 -9.46 -9.70
C THR A 31 -3.22 -9.36 -8.18
N LEU A 32 -3.52 -8.18 -7.64
CA LEU A 32 -3.53 -7.95 -6.20
C LEU A 32 -4.56 -8.84 -5.48
N ALA A 33 -5.74 -9.07 -6.07
CA ALA A 33 -6.75 -9.99 -5.53
C ALA A 33 -6.28 -11.43 -5.47
N ARG A 34 -5.61 -11.92 -6.52
CA ARG A 34 -5.03 -13.26 -6.56
C ARG A 34 -3.98 -13.45 -5.46
N GLU A 35 -3.13 -12.46 -5.27
CA GLU A 35 -2.03 -12.51 -4.31
C GLU A 35 -2.49 -12.32 -2.87
N ALA A 36 -3.38 -11.36 -2.63
CA ALA A 36 -3.92 -11.09 -1.30
C ALA A 36 -5.01 -12.09 -0.86
N GLY A 37 -5.37 -13.04 -1.72
CA GLY A 37 -6.42 -14.04 -1.47
C GLY A 37 -7.81 -13.42 -1.25
N ALA A 38 -8.12 -12.35 -1.98
CA ALA A 38 -9.35 -11.57 -1.85
C ALA A 38 -10.13 -11.55 -3.17
N LYS A 39 -11.43 -11.19 -3.13
CA LYS A 39 -12.23 -11.01 -4.35
C LYS A 39 -11.80 -9.73 -5.08
N VAL A 40 -11.76 -9.76 -6.41
CA VAL A 40 -11.40 -8.58 -7.25
C VAL A 40 -12.24 -7.35 -6.90
N GLN A 41 -13.56 -7.53 -6.69
CA GLN A 41 -14.45 -6.45 -6.28
C GLN A 41 -14.07 -5.85 -4.92
N THR A 42 -13.67 -6.68 -3.96
CA THR A 42 -13.21 -6.24 -2.63
C THR A 42 -11.93 -5.43 -2.73
N VAL A 43 -10.97 -5.90 -3.54
CA VAL A 43 -9.72 -5.18 -3.80
C VAL A 43 -9.98 -3.86 -4.51
N HIS A 44 -10.85 -3.84 -5.53
CA HIS A 44 -11.26 -2.60 -6.19
C HIS A 44 -11.88 -1.60 -5.19
N ALA A 45 -12.68 -2.08 -4.24
CA ALA A 45 -13.25 -1.24 -3.18
C ALA A 45 -12.17 -0.66 -2.25
N TRP A 46 -11.06 -1.37 -1.98
CA TRP A 46 -9.94 -0.83 -1.19
C TRP A 46 -9.34 0.43 -1.82
N ARG A 47 -9.24 0.47 -3.15
CA ARG A 47 -8.70 1.62 -3.89
C ARG A 47 -9.71 2.75 -4.11
N VAL A 48 -10.93 2.41 -4.49
CA VAL A 48 -11.90 3.41 -4.99
C VAL A 48 -12.83 3.93 -3.90
N THR A 49 -13.31 3.04 -3.03
CA THR A 49 -14.35 3.40 -2.04
C THR A 49 -13.76 3.61 -0.66
N LEU A 50 -12.92 2.69 -0.20
CA LEU A 50 -12.44 2.66 1.18
C LEU A 50 -11.14 3.44 1.37
N ARG A 51 -10.37 3.63 0.28
CA ARG A 51 -9.01 4.22 0.30
C ARG A 51 -8.11 3.56 1.36
N ASN A 52 -8.34 2.28 1.64
CA ASN A 52 -7.69 1.56 2.73
C ASN A 52 -7.71 0.05 2.49
N ILE A 53 -6.56 -0.60 2.67
CA ILE A 53 -6.41 -2.05 2.77
C ILE A 53 -6.64 -2.45 4.23
N PRO A 54 -7.57 -3.38 4.52
CA PRO A 54 -7.81 -3.87 5.87
C PRO A 54 -6.53 -4.41 6.51
N THR A 55 -6.31 -4.09 7.79
CA THR A 55 -5.08 -4.41 8.52
C THR A 55 -4.74 -5.90 8.48
N TRP A 56 -5.74 -6.78 8.63
CA TRP A 56 -5.59 -8.24 8.52
C TRP A 56 -5.23 -8.75 7.10
N ARG A 57 -5.40 -7.94 6.05
CA ARG A 57 -4.97 -8.25 4.67
C ARG A 57 -3.61 -7.63 4.32
N ARG A 58 -3.15 -6.63 5.07
CA ARG A 58 -1.88 -5.94 4.77
C ARG A 58 -0.68 -6.88 4.80
N ALA A 59 -0.64 -7.85 5.72
CA ALA A 59 0.41 -8.86 5.76
C ALA A 59 0.47 -9.71 4.47
N ALA A 60 -0.68 -10.11 3.94
CA ALA A 60 -0.74 -10.88 2.69
C ALA A 60 -0.30 -10.03 1.48
N VAL A 61 -0.67 -8.75 1.48
CA VAL A 61 -0.21 -7.80 0.44
C VAL A 61 1.30 -7.55 0.53
N LEU A 62 1.85 -7.40 1.74
CA LEU A 62 3.29 -7.26 1.96
C LEU A 62 4.05 -8.48 1.45
N ALA A 63 3.61 -9.68 1.82
CA ALA A 63 4.21 -10.93 1.34
C ALA A 63 4.16 -11.03 -0.20
N ALA A 64 3.08 -10.55 -0.83
CA ALA A 64 2.96 -10.51 -2.28
C ALA A 64 3.94 -9.54 -2.94
N VAL A 65 4.12 -8.34 -2.36
CA VAL A 65 5.09 -7.34 -2.81
C VAL A 65 6.50 -7.93 -2.77
N GLU A 66 6.88 -8.56 -1.66
CA GLU A 66 8.20 -9.20 -1.50
C GLU A 66 8.40 -10.36 -2.48
N ARG A 67 7.40 -11.23 -2.62
CA ARG A 67 7.44 -12.40 -3.51
C ARG A 67 7.58 -12.02 -4.99
N LEU A 68 6.93 -10.94 -5.40
CA LEU A 68 6.96 -10.42 -6.76
C LEU A 68 8.15 -9.46 -7.01
N GLY A 69 8.92 -9.12 -5.96
CA GLY A 69 10.03 -8.17 -6.06
C GLY A 69 9.59 -6.75 -6.43
N LEU A 70 8.39 -6.34 -6.01
CA LEU A 70 7.86 -5.01 -6.30
C LEU A 70 8.54 -3.97 -5.43
N VAL A 71 8.93 -2.85 -6.05
CA VAL A 71 9.57 -1.73 -5.34
C VAL A 71 8.50 -0.76 -4.88
N LEU A 72 8.40 -0.58 -3.56
CA LEU A 72 7.52 0.38 -2.91
C LEU A 72 8.31 1.41 -2.12
N SER A 73 7.72 2.58 -1.91
CA SER A 73 8.25 3.62 -1.05
C SER A 73 8.27 3.17 0.42
N PRO A 74 9.17 3.74 1.25
CA PRO A 74 9.20 3.44 2.68
C PRO A 74 7.86 3.72 3.39
N ALA A 75 7.09 4.70 2.92
CA ALA A 75 5.77 5.02 3.47
C ALA A 75 4.74 3.92 3.17
N ALA A 76 4.75 3.36 1.97
CA ALA A 76 3.88 2.24 1.60
C ALA A 76 4.25 0.95 2.33
N LEU A 77 5.54 0.69 2.52
CA LEU A 77 6.02 -0.43 3.33
C LEU A 77 5.62 -0.28 4.81
N ALA A 78 5.79 0.91 5.39
CA ALA A 78 5.38 1.19 6.76
C ALA A 78 3.85 1.03 6.94
N TYR A 79 3.07 1.49 5.97
CA TYR A 79 1.62 1.31 5.94
C TYR A 79 1.23 -0.18 5.91
N LEU A 80 1.90 -1.00 5.09
CA LEU A 80 1.64 -2.44 5.02
C LEU A 80 2.12 -3.21 6.27
N GLY A 81 3.17 -2.72 6.93
CA GLY A 81 3.68 -3.28 8.18
C GLY A 81 2.79 -3.00 9.41
N ASP A 82 1.90 -2.02 9.34
CA ASP A 82 0.91 -1.72 10.38
C ASP A 82 -0.26 -2.73 10.30
N THR A 83 -0.05 -3.95 10.76
CA THR A 83 -1.00 -5.06 10.55
C THR A 83 -2.13 -5.14 11.57
N GLY A 84 -2.12 -4.33 12.64
CA GLY A 84 -3.10 -4.41 13.73
C GLY A 84 -3.28 -5.83 14.30
N ALA A 85 -4.17 -6.02 15.28
CA ALA A 85 -4.62 -7.37 15.62
C ALA A 85 -5.67 -7.80 14.59
N ALA A 86 -5.43 -8.87 13.83
CA ALA A 86 -6.44 -9.45 12.96
C ALA A 86 -7.57 -10.03 13.84
N PRO A 87 -8.86 -9.76 13.54
CA PRO A 87 -9.94 -10.53 14.16
C PRO A 87 -9.79 -11.99 13.72
N ALA A 88 -9.88 -12.92 14.67
CA ALA A 88 -9.92 -14.35 14.35
C ALA A 88 -11.17 -14.61 13.51
N GLU A 89 -10.97 -15.03 12.25
CA GLU A 89 -12.03 -15.44 11.33
C GLU A 89 -12.46 -16.89 11.60
#